data_AF-A0A7X2JEB1-F1
#
_entry.id   AF-A0A7X2JEB1-F1
#
_cell.length_a   1.000
_cell.length_b   1.000
_cell.length_c   1.000
_cell.angle_alpha   90.00
_cell.angle_beta   90.00
_cell.angle_gamma   90.00
#
_symmetry.space_group_name_H-M   'P 1'
#
loop_
_entity.id
_entity.type
_entity.pdbx_description
1 polymer ?
#
loop_
_entity_poly.entity_id
_entity_poly.type
_entity_poly.pdbx_seq_one_letter_code
_entity_poly.pdbx_strand_id
1 'polypeptide(L)'
;MEVLTDTYFRWGRAVFRYVKSEKEWTEVELTCVGSGTVTILMNGKNAGIVSVSENGKEEVSSAIVTAAPIRMSAGVYELCLRFENPEKLEILSIRLK
;
A
#
# COMPACT_ATOMS: atom_id res chain seq x y z
N MET A 1 19.00 -26.06 -19.78
CA MET A 1 17.64 -26.32 -19.26
C MET A 1 17.36 -25.20 -18.27
N GLU A 2 16.86 -24.06 -18.76
CA GLU A 2 16.53 -22.92 -17.91
C GLU A 2 15.13 -23.16 -17.34
N VAL A 3 15.08 -23.46 -16.04
CA VAL A 3 13.82 -23.49 -15.30
C VAL A 3 13.51 -22.05 -14.91
N LEU A 4 12.75 -21.35 -15.75
CA LEU A 4 12.10 -20.10 -15.37
C LEU A 4 10.91 -20.45 -14.47
N THR A 5 11.12 -20.52 -13.15
CA THR A 5 10.03 -20.59 -12.18
C THR A 5 9.37 -19.21 -12.03
N ASP A 6 8.70 -18.73 -13.06
CA ASP A 6 7.80 -17.57 -12.95
C ASP A 6 6.42 -18.02 -12.47
N THR A 7 6.32 -18.37 -11.19
CA THR A 7 5.02 -18.40 -10.49
C THR A 7 5.21 -18.26 -8.98
N TYR A 8 5.81 -17.16 -8.54
CA TYR A 8 5.65 -16.74 -7.15
C TYR A 8 4.25 -16.14 -6.98
N PHE A 9 3.30 -16.93 -6.47
CA PHE A 9 2.08 -16.40 -5.85
C PHE A 9 2.51 -15.51 -4.68
N ARG A 10 2.66 -14.20 -4.91
CA ARG A 10 3.02 -13.22 -3.87
C ARG A 10 1.79 -12.88 -3.05
N TRP A 11 1.40 -13.79 -2.16
CA TRP A 11 0.51 -13.48 -1.04
C TRP A 11 1.06 -12.24 -0.32
N GLY A 12 0.23 -11.22 -0.11
CA GLY A 12 0.67 -9.96 0.53
C GLY A 12 0.91 -8.78 -0.42
N ARG A 13 0.34 -8.78 -1.63
CA ARG A 13 0.32 -7.58 -2.50
C ARG A 13 -1.05 -7.29 -3.08
N ALA A 14 -1.37 -6.01 -3.22
CA ALA A 14 -2.48 -5.52 -4.02
C ALA A 14 -1.93 -4.61 -5.13
N VAL A 15 -2.36 -4.83 -6.38
CA VAL A 15 -1.83 -4.12 -7.55
C VAL A 15 -2.96 -3.42 -8.29
N PHE A 16 -2.76 -2.14 -8.58
CA PHE A 16 -3.64 -1.31 -9.38
C PHE A 16 -2.86 -0.80 -10.58
N ARG A 17 -3.36 -1.07 -11.79
CA ARG A 17 -2.70 -0.62 -13.02
C ARG A 17 -3.35 0.65 -13.55
N TYR A 18 -2.53 1.45 -14.23
CA TYR A 18 -2.96 2.68 -14.89
C TYR A 18 -3.46 3.78 -13.93
N VAL A 19 -2.89 3.83 -12.72
CA VAL A 19 -3.15 4.91 -11.76
C VAL A 19 -2.52 6.18 -12.31
N LYS A 20 -3.35 7.18 -12.62
CA LYS A 20 -2.94 8.41 -13.33
C LYS A 20 -3.19 9.66 -12.48
N SER A 21 -2.23 10.58 -12.51
CA SER A 21 -2.41 11.97 -12.10
C SER A 21 -1.67 12.92 -13.04
N GLU A 22 -2.23 14.10 -13.26
CA GLU A 22 -1.59 15.21 -13.98
C GLU A 22 -0.72 16.07 -13.06
N LYS A 23 -0.81 15.85 -11.75
CA LYS A 23 0.01 16.49 -10.72
C LYS A 23 0.94 15.47 -10.08
N GLU A 24 2.01 15.97 -9.48
CA GLU A 24 2.90 15.13 -8.67
C GLU A 24 2.13 14.50 -7.52
N TRP A 25 2.50 13.26 -7.19
CA TRP A 25 1.97 12.53 -6.06
C TRP A 25 2.77 12.89 -4.82
N THR A 26 2.05 13.29 -3.78
CA THR A 26 2.61 13.87 -2.56
C THR A 26 2.20 13.11 -1.31
N GLU A 27 1.04 12.45 -1.32
CA GLU A 27 0.54 11.71 -0.18
C GLU A 27 -0.28 10.46 -0.59
N VAL A 28 -0.18 9.42 0.22
CA VAL A 28 -1.15 8.32 0.25
C VAL A 28 -1.92 8.36 1.56
N GLU A 29 -3.21 8.15 1.49
CA GLU A 29 -4.10 8.00 2.64
C GLU A 29 -4.76 6.62 2.56
N LEU A 30 -4.69 5.84 3.64
CA LEU A 30 -5.31 4.54 3.78
C LEU A 30 -6.38 4.59 4.88
N THR A 31 -7.55 4.04 4.58
CA THR A 31 -8.53 3.64 5.60
C THR A 31 -8.42 2.14 5.78
N CYS A 32 -8.16 1.68 7.01
CA CYS A 32 -7.90 0.27 7.28
C CYS A 32 -8.27 -0.16 8.69
N VAL A 33 -8.39 -1.45 8.93
CA VAL A 33 -8.49 -2.08 10.26
C VAL A 33 -7.30 -3.02 10.46
N GLY A 34 -6.98 -3.37 11.71
CA GLY A 34 -5.81 -4.19 12.03
C GLY A 34 -4.51 -3.41 12.00
N SER A 35 -3.38 -4.11 11.94
CA SER A 35 -2.05 -3.52 12.02
C SER A 35 -1.06 -4.12 11.01
N GLY A 36 0.03 -3.40 10.75
CA GLY A 36 1.09 -3.82 9.85
C GLY A 36 1.74 -2.65 9.12
N THR A 37 2.66 -2.96 8.21
CA THR A 37 3.31 -1.97 7.36
C THR A 37 2.89 -2.16 5.91
N VAL A 38 2.59 -1.06 5.22
CA VAL A 38 2.26 -1.04 3.80
C VAL A 38 3.32 -0.23 3.06
N THR A 39 4.18 -0.91 2.32
CA THR A 39 5.12 -0.25 1.40
C THR A 39 4.40 0.07 0.09
N ILE A 40 4.47 1.34 -0.34
CA ILE A 40 3.89 1.83 -1.58
C ILE A 40 4.95 1.79 -2.68
N LEU A 41 4.65 1.06 -3.75
CA LEU A 41 5.52 0.94 -4.92
C LEU A 41 4.82 1.54 -6.14
N MET A 42 5.49 2.43 -6.88
CA MET A 42 5.01 2.96 -8.16
C MET A 42 5.99 2.56 -9.27
N ASN A 43 5.54 1.74 -10.22
CA ASN A 43 6.39 1.04 -11.21
C ASN A 43 7.57 0.29 -10.54
N GLY A 44 7.29 -0.36 -9.40
CA GLY A 44 8.29 -1.10 -8.62
C GLY A 44 9.24 -0.25 -7.78
N LYS A 45 9.23 1.09 -7.91
CA LYS A 45 10.02 2.01 -7.09
C LYS A 45 9.31 2.32 -5.77
N ASN A 46 10.03 2.28 -4.65
CA ASN A 46 9.51 2.72 -3.36
C ASN A 46 9.16 4.21 -3.40
N ALA A 47 7.87 4.49 -3.25
CA ALA A 47 7.29 5.82 -3.25
C ALA A 47 7.02 6.33 -1.84
N GLY A 48 6.74 5.44 -0.88
CA GLY A 48 6.50 5.75 0.52
C GLY A 48 6.12 4.51 1.36
N ILE A 49 5.98 4.71 2.66
CA ILE A 49 5.69 3.64 3.64
C ILE A 49 4.61 4.14 4.59
N VAL A 50 3.56 3.34 4.79
CA VAL A 50 2.50 3.59 5.77
C VAL A 50 2.61 2.57 6.90
N SER A 51 2.76 3.05 8.14
CA SER A 51 2.70 2.20 9.33
C SER A 51 1.30 2.29 9.94
N VAL A 52 0.68 1.14 10.15
CA VAL A 52 -0.65 0.97 10.72
C VAL A 52 -0.49 0.31 12.08
N SER A 53 -0.84 1.01 13.15
CA SER A 53 -0.79 0.47 14.52
C SER A 53 -2.13 0.70 15.21
N GLU A 54 -2.72 -0.37 15.74
CA GLU A 54 -3.83 -0.24 16.68
C GLU A 54 -3.26 0.25 18.01
N ASN A 55 -3.56 1.50 18.36
CA ASN A 55 -3.13 2.09 19.64
C ASN A 55 -3.91 1.45 20.81
N GLY A 56 -3.52 0.25 21.22
CA GLY A 56 -3.81 -0.34 22.54
C GLY A 56 -5.29 -0.43 22.95
N LYS A 57 -6.25 -0.35 22.01
CA LYS A 57 -7.66 -0.53 22.31
C LYS A 57 -7.97 -2.02 22.16
N GLU A 58 -8.28 -2.67 23.28
CA GLU A 58 -8.57 -4.11 23.40
C GLU A 58 -9.76 -4.58 22.54
N GLU A 59 -10.48 -3.67 21.88
CA GLU A 59 -11.56 -3.97 20.94
C GLU A 59 -11.18 -3.57 19.50
N VAL A 60 -10.61 -4.53 18.77
CA VAL A 60 -10.38 -4.50 17.33
C VAL A 60 -11.73 -4.36 16.60
N SER A 61 -12.10 -3.17 16.15
CA SER A 61 -13.29 -3.00 15.29
C SER A 61 -13.44 -1.66 14.58
N SER A 62 -12.68 -0.61 14.92
CA SER A 62 -12.84 0.71 14.29
C SER A 62 -11.81 0.95 13.19
N ALA A 63 -12.27 1.30 12.00
CA ALA A 63 -11.41 1.72 10.90
C ALA A 63 -10.57 2.95 11.30
N ILE A 64 -9.28 2.89 11.04
CA ILE A 64 -8.34 3.99 11.22
C ILE A 64 -7.97 4.60 9.86
N VAL A 65 -7.80 5.92 9.86
CA VAL A 65 -7.27 6.66 8.72
C VAL A 65 -5.83 7.04 9.03
N THR A 66 -4.91 6.64 8.17
CA THR A 66 -3.48 6.97 8.27
C THR A 66 -2.99 7.47 6.93
N ALA A 67 -2.05 8.41 6.96
CA ALA A 67 -1.48 9.01 5.77
C ALA A 67 0.05 9.01 5.85
N ALA A 68 0.70 8.90 4.70
CA ALA A 68 2.14 8.99 4.58
C ALA A 68 2.54 9.78 3.33
N PRO A 69 3.65 10.52 3.39
CA PRO A 69 4.16 11.19 2.21
C PRO A 69 4.59 10.16 1.16
N ILE A 70 4.25 10.46 -0.10
CA ILE A 70 4.85 9.80 -1.26
C ILE A 70 5.54 10.85 -2.14
N ARG A 71 6.57 10.46 -2.89
CA ARG A 71 7.29 11.39 -3.77
C ARG A 71 7.47 10.81 -5.16
N MET A 72 6.49 11.07 -6.03
CA MET A 72 6.52 10.62 -7.41
C MET A 72 6.00 11.71 -8.35
N SER A 73 6.63 11.87 -9.50
CA SER A 73 6.20 12.83 -10.52
C SER A 73 4.80 12.50 -11.06
N ALA A 74 4.13 13.48 -11.67
CA ALA A 74 2.91 13.26 -12.43
C ALA A 74 3.11 12.16 -13.49
N GLY A 75 2.05 11.42 -13.80
CA GLY A 75 2.12 10.35 -14.79
C GLY A 75 1.17 9.19 -14.51
N VAL A 76 1.42 8.08 -15.22
CA VAL A 76 0.66 6.82 -15.13
C VAL A 76 1.56 5.74 -14.55
N TYR A 77 1.06 5.02 -13.56
CA TYR A 77 1.83 4.02 -12.81
C TYR A 77 1.08 2.72 -12.60
N GLU A 78 1.83 1.63 -12.48
CA GLU A 78 1.43 0.47 -11.69
C GLU A 78 1.69 0.77 -10.22
N LEU A 79 0.63 0.86 -9.43
CA LEU A 79 0.67 0.98 -7.99
C LEU A 79 0.64 -0.42 -7.37
N CYS A 80 1.60 -0.74 -6.53
CA CYS A 80 1.62 -1.96 -5.74
C CYS A 80 1.70 -1.61 -4.26
N LEU A 81 0.71 -2.06 -3.49
CA LEU A 81 0.76 -2.10 -2.04
C LEU A 81 1.41 -3.42 -1.64
N ARG A 82 2.52 -3.36 -0.89
CA ARG A 82 3.16 -4.55 -0.32
C ARG A 82 2.93 -4.56 1.18
N PHE A 83 2.24 -5.59 1.66
CA PHE A 83 1.92 -5.78 3.07
C PHE A 83 3.05 -6.52 3.78
N GLU A 84 3.50 -5.97 4.90
CA GLU A 84 4.62 -6.45 5.71
C GLU A 84 4.11 -6.64 7.14
N ASN A 85 4.28 -7.85 7.67
CA ASN A 85 3.81 -8.27 9.00
C ASN A 85 2.33 -7.88 9.28
N PRO A 86 1.37 -8.23 8.42
CA PRO A 86 -0.02 -7.86 8.64
C PRO A 86 -0.64 -8.69 9.78
N GLU A 87 -1.26 -8.03 10.76
CA GLU A 87 -2.11 -8.64 11.76
C GLU A 87 -3.55 -8.16 11.56
N LYS A 88 -4.39 -9.02 10.98
CA LYS A 88 -5.79 -8.71 10.62
C LYS A 88 -5.93 -7.42 9.79
N LEU A 89 -4.89 -7.06 9.02
CA LEU A 89 -4.88 -5.84 8.21
C LEU A 89 -5.87 -5.96 7.04
N GLU A 90 -6.89 -5.12 7.02
CA GLU A 90 -7.78 -4.97 5.87
C GLU A 90 -7.78 -3.52 5.40
N ILE A 91 -7.54 -3.31 4.11
CA ILE A 91 -7.61 -1.98 3.47
C ILE A 91 -9.03 -1.76 2.96
N LEU A 92 -9.72 -0.78 3.53
CA LEU A 92 -11.08 -0.39 3.16
C LEU A 92 -11.08 0.66 2.05
N SER A 93 -10.12 1.58 2.07
CA SER A 93 -9.97 2.59 1.02
C SER A 93 -8.52 3.06 0.87
N ILE A 94 -8.19 3.52 -0.33
CA ILE A 94 -6.93 4.19 -0.66
C ILE A 94 -7.24 5.46 -1.43
N ARG A 95 -6.56 6.55 -1.06
CA ARG A 95 -6.59 7.82 -1.80
C ARG A 95 -5.15 8.28 -2.02
N LEU A 96 -4.87 8.72 -3.24
CA LEU A 96 -3.60 9.31 -3.62
C LEU A 96 -3.83 10.78 -3.95
N LYS A 97 -2.97 11.66 -3.43
CA LYS A 97 -3.06 13.11 -3.60
C LYS A 97 -1.85 13.65 -4.35
#